data_AF-A0A7V0ZNZ0-F1
#
_entry.id   AF-A0A7V0ZNZ0-F1
#
_cell.length_a   1.000
_cell.length_b   1.000
_cell.length_c   1.000
_cell.angle_alpha   90.00
_cell.angle_beta   90.00
_cell.angle_gamma   90.00
#
_symmetry.space_group_name_H-M   'P 1'
#
loop_
_entity.id
_entity.type
_entity.pdbx_description
1 polymer ?
#
loop_
_entity_poly.entity_id
_entity_poly.type
_entity_poly.pdbx_seq_one_letter_code
_entity_poly.pdbx_strand_id
1 'polypeptide(L)' 'MSSEIKLITIGNSKGVRIPKALLLKYGLKEEIILEEREEGLLIHAKDANRMSWEETYKATVEEQEDWSDWLDIDDSDDI' A
#
# COMPACT_ATOMS: atom_id res chain seq x y z
N MET A 1 -5.74 0.30 -11.56
CA MET A 1 -6.49 -0.54 -10.59
C MET A 1 -7.17 0.39 -9.62
N SER A 2 -8.44 0.14 -9.32
CA SER A 2 -9.20 0.80 -8.25
C SER A 2 -9.74 -0.28 -7.32
N SER A 3 -9.84 0.04 -6.04
CA SER A 3 -10.44 -0.84 -5.04
C SER A 3 -11.22 0.02 -4.05
N GLU A 4 -12.34 -0.49 -3.57
CA GLU A 4 -13.13 0.21 -2.56
C GLU A 4 -12.49 0.02 -1.18
N ILE A 5 -12.29 1.13 -0.47
CA ILE A 5 -11.76 1.12 0.90
C ILE A 5 -12.72 1.87 1.83
N LYS A 6 -12.85 1.39 3.07
CA LYS A 6 -13.70 2.03 4.07
C LYS A 6 -12.94 3.18 4.75
N LEU A 7 -13.64 4.29 4.94
CA LEU A 7 -13.20 5.35 5.85
C LEU A 7 -13.35 4.89 7.31
N ILE A 8 -12.33 5.15 8.11
CA ILE A 8 -12.35 4.91 9.56
C ILE A 8 -12.41 6.25 10.31
N THR A 9 -13.11 6.28 11.44
CA THR A 9 -13.17 7.48 12.30
C THR A 9 -11.89 7.62 13.11
N ILE A 10 -11.30 8.81 13.11
CA ILE A 10 -10.14 9.18 13.93
C ILE A 10 -10.49 10.51 14.62
N GLY A 11 -11.14 10.45 15.78
CA GLY A 11 -11.67 11.64 16.44
C GLY A 11 -12.68 12.40 15.55
N ASN A 12 -12.46 13.70 15.34
CA ASN A 12 -13.27 14.53 14.44
C ASN A 12 -12.89 14.38 12.94
N SER A 13 -11.93 13.49 12.63
CA SER A 13 -11.41 13.28 11.28
C SER A 13 -11.77 11.89 10.76
N LYS A 14 -11.47 11.67 9.48
CA LYS A 14 -11.54 10.36 8.83
C LYS A 14 -10.15 9.96 8.34
N GLY A 15 -9.87 8.66 8.38
CA GLY A 15 -8.67 8.07 7.80
C GLY A 15 -9.00 6.95 6.84
N VAL A 16 -8.00 6.56 6.07
CA VAL A 16 -8.01 5.36 5.21
C VAL A 16 -6.93 4.41 5.69
N ARG A 17 -7.17 3.10 5.59
CA ARG A 17 -6.12 2.10 5.84
C ARG A 17 -5.38 1.86 4.53
N ILE A 18 -4.09 2.17 4.52
CA ILE A 18 -3.20 1.91 3.39
C ILE A 18 -2.42 0.63 3.69
N PRO A 19 -2.52 -0.42 2.85
CA PRO A 19 -1.74 -1.63 3.02
C PRO A 19 -0.23 -1.36 3.08
N LYS A 20 0.50 -2.08 3.97
CA LYS A 20 1.97 -1.96 4.13
C LYS A 20 2.71 -2.06 2.81
N ALA A 21 2.29 -2.98 1.94
CA ALA A 21 2.87 -3.15 0.61
C ALA A 21 2.78 -1.88 -0.26
N LEU A 22 1.69 -1.11 -0.17
CA LEU A 22 1.55 0.15 -0.90
C LEU A 22 2.40 1.26 -0.28
N LEU A 23 2.49 1.31 1.06
CA LEU A 23 3.37 2.26 1.75
C LEU A 23 4.83 2.08 1.29
N LEU A 24 5.33 0.83 1.27
CA LEU A 24 6.69 0.50 0.81
C LEU A 24 6.89 0.78 -0.68
N LYS A 25 5.97 0.32 -1.53
CA LYS A 25 6.04 0.50 -2.98
C LYS A 25 6.15 1.97 -3.40
N TYR A 26 5.44 2.85 -2.70
CA TYR A 26 5.40 4.28 -3.01
C TYR A 26 6.27 5.14 -2.08
N GLY A 27 7.08 4.52 -1.22
CA GLY A 27 7.99 5.24 -0.31
C GLY A 27 7.27 6.17 0.68
N LEU A 28 6.04 5.84 1.06
CA LEU A 28 5.25 6.62 2.03
C LEU A 28 5.73 6.27 3.44
N LYS A 29 6.30 7.25 4.14
CA LYS A 29 6.88 7.11 5.49
C LYS A 29 5.97 7.76 6.54
N GLU A 30 6.57 8.39 7.55
CA GLU A 30 5.87 9.02 8.67
C GLU A 30 5.06 10.25 8.28
N GLU A 31 5.57 11.04 7.33
CA GLU A 31 4.89 12.21 6.79
C GLU A 31 4.60 12.03 5.31
N ILE A 32 3.37 12.38 4.92
CA ILE A 32 2.90 12.38 3.53
C ILE A 32 2.36 13.76 3.20
N ILE A 33 2.34 14.08 1.91
CA ILE A 33 1.65 15.26 1.40
C ILE A 33 0.27 14.82 0.90
N LEU A 34 -0.74 15.59 1.31
CA LEU A 34 -2.12 15.47 0.86
C LEU A 34 -2.47 16.75 0.09
N GLU A 35 -2.68 16.65 -1.20
CA GLU A 35 -3.05 17.77 -2.06
C GLU A 35 -4.49 17.65 -2.54
N GLU A 36 -5.24 18.74 -2.49
CA GLU A 36 -6.57 18.83 -3.08
C GLU A 36 -6.47 19.07 -4.59
N ARG A 37 -7.22 18.28 -5.37
CA ARG A 37 -7.31 18.31 -6.83
C ARG A 37 -8.79 18.30 -7.23
N GLU A 38 -9.08 18.61 -8.50
CA GLU A 38 -10.46 18.68 -9.00
C GLU A 38 -11.18 17.33 -8.91
N GLU A 39 -10.43 16.25 -9.13
CA GLU A 39 -10.89 14.86 -9.11
C GLU A 39 -10.83 14.19 -7.73
N GLY A 40 -10.28 14.87 -6.71
CA GLY A 40 -10.17 14.33 -5.36
C GLY A 40 -8.88 14.71 -4.63
N LEU A 41 -8.37 13.79 -3.82
CA LEU A 41 -7.16 14.01 -3.00
C LEU A 41 -5.99 13.18 -3.55
N LEU A 42 -4.86 13.84 -3.83
CA LEU A 42 -3.60 13.19 -4.17
C LEU A 42 -2.76 12.99 -2.91
N ILE A 43 -2.36 11.75 -2.64
CA ILE A 43 -1.41 11.40 -1.58
C ILE A 43 -0.07 11.02 -2.21
N HIS A 44 1.02 11.65 -1.76
CA HIS A 44 2.37 11.29 -2.19
C HIS A 44 3.42 11.51 -1.09
N ALA A 45 4.59 10.92 -1.27
CA ALA A 45 5.72 11.10 -0.35
C ALA A 45 6.22 12.56 -0.35
N LYS A 46 6.59 13.06 0.82
CA LYS A 46 7.17 14.41 1.01
C LYS A 46 8.51 14.56 0.28
N ASP A 47 9.39 13.56 0.45
CA ASP A 47 10.65 13.45 -0.27
C ASP A 47 10.50 12.46 -1.43
N ALA A 48 9.75 12.87 -2.46
CA ALA A 48 9.68 12.15 -3.72
C ALA A 48 11.00 12.25 -4.53
N ASN A 49 12.16 12.34 -3.86
CA ASN A 49 13.44 12.12 -4.48
C ASN A 49 13.51 10.63 -4.80
N ARG A 50 12.87 10.30 -5.92
CA ARG A 50 12.76 9.01 -6.59
C ARG A 50 13.81 8.03 -6.07
N MET A 51 13.49 7.30 -5.00
CA MET A 51 14.16 6.02 -4.77
C MET A 51 13.77 5.20 -5.99
N SER A 52 14.73 5.09 -6.91
CA SER A 52 14.58 4.36 -8.14
C SER A 52 14.04 2.98 -7.78
N TRP A 53 13.12 2.45 -8.57
CA TRP A 53 12.51 1.12 -8.42
C TRP A 53 13.51 0.00 -8.02
N GLU A 54 14.78 0.18 -8.33
CA GLU A 54 15.92 -0.66 -7.97
C GLU A 54 16.19 -0.77 -6.45
N GLU A 55 15.95 0.27 -5.65
CA GLU A 55 16.21 0.25 -4.20
C GLU A 55 15.11 -0.51 -3.43
N THR A 56 13.85 -0.36 -3.83
CA THR A 56 12.71 -1.05 -3.19
C THR A 56 12.71 -2.55 -3.46
N TYR A 57 13.23 -2.99 -4.61
CA TYR A 57 13.35 -4.43 -4.92
C TYR A 57 14.39 -5.13 -4.04
N LYS A 58 15.47 -4.44 -3.65
CA LYS A 58 16.52 -5.03 -2.82
C LYS A 58 16.09 -5.25 -1.37
N ALA A 59 15.15 -4.47 -0.85
CA ALA A 59 14.68 -4.61 0.53
C ALA A 59 13.75 -5.82 0.74
N THR A 60 13.14 -6.36 -0.33
CA THR A 60 12.21 -7.50 -0.24
C THR A 60 12.90 -8.86 -0.39
N VAL A 61 14.18 -8.91 -0.79
CA VAL A 61 14.89 -10.20 -0.98
C VAL A 61 15.44 -10.78 0.33
N GLU A 62 15.47 -9.98 1.42
CA GLU A 62 16.03 -10.42 2.70
C GLU A 62 14.97 -10.90 3.71
N GLU A 63 13.68 -10.63 3.46
CA GLU A 63 12.57 -11.23 4.20
C GLU A 63 12.01 -12.41 3.38
N GLN A 64 12.58 -13.60 3.60
CA GLN A 64 11.93 -14.87 3.29
C GLN A 64 10.66 -15.01 4.16
N GLU A 65 9.64 -14.20 3.90
CA GLU A 65 8.31 -14.49 4.42
C GLU A 65 7.70 -15.53 3.49
N ASP A 66 7.67 -16.76 4.00
CA ASP A 66 7.11 -17.94 3.40
C ASP A 66 5.62 -17.70 3.06
N TRP A 67 5.31 -17.50 1.78
CA TRP A 67 3.95 -17.33 1.27
C TRP A 67 3.18 -18.66 1.19
N SER A 68 3.67 -19.73 1.82
CA SER A 68 3.01 -21.03 1.86
C SER A 68 1.60 -20.99 2.47
N ASP A 69 1.30 -19.98 3.31
CA ASP A 69 -0.04 -19.79 3.90
C ASP A 69 -1.13 -19.34 2.90
N TRP A 70 -0.77 -18.94 1.68
CA TRP A 70 -1.74 -18.51 0.65
C TRP A 70 -2.10 -19.61 -0.37
N LEU A 71 -1.38 -20.74 -0.39
CA LEU A 71 -1.53 -21.78 -1.43
C LEU A 71 -2.46 -22.95 -1.04
N ASP A 72 -2.95 -22.99 0.19
CA ASP A 72 -3.89 -24.04 0.66
C ASP A 72 -5.36 -23.56 0.71
N ILE A 73 -5.77 -22.70 -0.22
CA ILE A 73 -7.20 -22.52 -0.52
C ILE A 73 -7.59 -23.59 -1.55
N ASP A 74 -8.01 -24.71 -0.98
CA ASP A 74 -8.83 -25.78 -1.56
C ASP A 74 -9.84 -25.25 -2.58
N ASP A 75 -9.64 -25.57 -3.85
CA ASP A 75 -10.66 -25.42 -4.91
C ASP A 75 -11.15 -26.83 -5.25
N SER A 76 -12.06 -27.31 -4.41
CA SER A 76 -12.92 -28.46 -4.70
C SER A 76 -13.96 -28.08 -5.77
N ASP A 77 -14.22 -29.02 -6.70
CA ASP A 77 -15.33 -29.11 -7.66
C ASP A 77 -15.22 -28.35 -9.00
N ASP A 78 -14.92 -29.07 -10.10
CA ASP A 78 -15.92 -29.47 -11.13
C ASP A 78 -15.20 -30.16 -12.35
N ILE A 79 -15.48 -31.45 -12.57
CA ILE A 79 -15.74 -32.19 -13.85
C ILE A 79 -15.80 -33.71 -13.57
#